data_AF-A0A7X9FSN5-F1
#
_entry.id   AF-A0A7X9FSN5-F1
#
_cell.length_a   1.000
_cell.length_b   1.000
_cell.length_c   1.000
_cell.angle_alpha   90.00
_cell.angle_beta   90.00
_cell.angle_gamma   90.00
#
_symmetry.space_group_name_H-M   'P 1'
#
loop_
_entity.id
_entity.type
_entity.pdbx_description
1 polymer ?
#
loop_
_entity_poly.entity_id
_entity_poly.type
_entity_poly.pdbx_seq_one_letter_code
_entity_poly.pdbx_strand_id
1 'polypeptide(L)'
;EEGGVPLALDSNDRLPSPFAISNHRAINPLLGDREQFEKLVERVHQAGGKVIVDFVPNHTGLVCPWISEHPNYYHRDPNSPNHLLCEFSGDVVKLDYINPELAEVRWKVLENIVDLGANVVRVDMAH
;
A
#
# COMPACT_ATOMS: atom_id res chain seq x y z
N GLU A 1 -16.64 -0.91 -3.37
CA GLU A 1 -17.15 0.42 -3.74
C GLU A 1 -15.96 1.35 -3.94
N GLU A 2 -15.98 2.11 -5.02
CA GLU A 2 -14.95 3.09 -5.38
C GLU A 2 -15.09 4.33 -4.49
N GLY A 3 -14.68 4.20 -3.23
CA GLY A 3 -14.38 5.35 -2.38
C GLY A 3 -13.02 5.89 -2.80
N GLY A 4 -12.99 7.04 -3.47
CA GLY A 4 -11.74 7.74 -3.76
C GLY A 4 -10.94 7.91 -2.47
N VAL A 5 -9.70 7.41 -2.47
CA VAL A 5 -8.84 7.48 -1.29
C VAL A 5 -8.41 8.94 -1.13
N PRO A 6 -8.63 9.58 0.03
CA PRO A 6 -8.18 10.94 0.25
C PRO A 6 -6.68 11.05 -0.01
N LEU A 7 -6.29 11.99 -0.86
CA LEU A 7 -4.90 12.38 -1.01
C LEU A 7 -4.49 13.10 0.29
N ALA A 8 -3.85 12.38 1.19
CA ALA A 8 -3.32 12.98 2.41
C ALA A 8 -2.04 13.74 2.06
N LEU A 9 -2.11 15.06 2.02
CA LEU A 9 -0.91 15.89 1.99
C LEU A 9 -0.20 15.78 3.35
N ASP A 10 1.14 15.80 3.33
CA ASP A 10 1.92 15.89 4.56
C ASP A 10 1.75 17.28 5.22
N SER A 11 2.38 17.49 6.38
CA SER A 11 2.31 18.75 7.11
C SER A 11 2.91 19.97 6.38
N ASN A 12 3.50 19.78 5.20
CA ASN A 12 4.10 20.81 4.35
C ASN A 12 3.41 20.91 2.98
N ASP A 13 2.17 20.44 2.86
CA ASP A 13 1.39 20.40 1.60
C ASP A 13 2.07 19.62 0.48
N ARG A 14 2.94 18.65 0.81
CA ARG A 14 3.60 17.78 -0.17
C ARG A 14 2.84 16.47 -0.31
N LEU A 15 3.01 15.85 -1.47
CA LEU A 15 2.57 14.47 -1.65
C LEU A 15 3.32 13.58 -0.65
N PRO A 16 2.60 12.69 0.03
CA PRO A 16 3.21 11.75 0.96
C PRO A 16 4.11 10.80 0.17
N SER A 17 5.04 10.17 0.89
CA SER A 17 5.90 9.14 0.31
C SER A 17 5.06 8.10 -0.46
N PRO A 18 5.48 7.67 -1.66
CA PRO A 18 4.84 6.54 -2.35
C PRO A 18 4.85 5.23 -1.55
N PHE A 19 5.68 5.15 -0.51
CA PHE A 19 5.74 4.03 0.43
C PHE A 19 4.75 4.17 1.61
N ALA A 20 4.17 5.36 1.85
CA ALA A 20 3.12 5.59 2.84
C ALA A 20 1.73 5.23 2.29
N ILE A 21 1.53 3.94 1.98
CA ILE A 21 0.37 3.46 1.23
C ILE A 21 -0.92 3.53 2.06
N SER A 22 -1.96 4.15 1.52
CA SER A 22 -3.30 4.23 2.12
C SER A 22 -4.29 3.20 1.57
N ASN A 23 -4.08 2.72 0.33
CA ASN A 23 -4.86 1.66 -0.27
C ASN A 23 -4.01 0.85 -1.27
N HIS A 24 -3.70 -0.40 -0.93
CA HIS A 24 -2.87 -1.27 -1.75
C HIS A 24 -3.52 -1.76 -3.06
N ARG A 25 -4.84 -1.56 -3.25
CA ARG A 25 -5.58 -2.07 -4.41
C ARG A 25 -6.04 -0.97 -5.37
N ALA A 26 -5.87 0.30 -5.00
CA ALA A 26 -6.27 1.43 -5.83
C ALA A 26 -5.09 2.01 -6.60
N ILE A 27 -5.37 2.59 -7.76
CA ILE A 27 -4.43 3.47 -8.46
C ILE A 27 -4.51 4.86 -7.82
N ASN A 28 -3.37 5.50 -7.61
CA ASN A 28 -3.33 6.88 -7.14
C ASN A 28 -3.99 7.79 -8.19
N PRO A 29 -5.07 8.52 -7.85
CA PRO A 29 -5.82 9.32 -8.82
C PRO A 29 -5.00 10.45 -9.48
N LEU A 30 -3.86 10.86 -8.88
CA LEU A 30 -2.93 11.81 -9.51
C LEU A 30 -2.11 11.19 -10.64
N LEU A 31 -1.99 9.86 -10.68
CA LEU A 31 -1.28 9.11 -11.72
C LEU A 31 -2.23 8.63 -12.82
N GLY A 32 -3.52 8.56 -12.53
CA GLY A 32 -4.57 8.13 -13.44
C GLY A 32 -5.56 7.19 -12.76
N ASP A 33 -6.29 6.45 -13.58
CA ASP A 33 -7.23 5.41 -13.15
C ASP A 33 -6.73 4.00 -13.51
N ARG A 34 -7.54 3.00 -13.15
CA ARG A 34 -7.26 1.59 -13.42
C ARG A 34 -7.17 1.29 -14.91
N GLU A 35 -8.08 1.82 -15.73
CA GLU A 35 -8.11 1.56 -17.17
C GLU A 35 -6.87 2.12 -17.86
N GLN A 36 -6.44 3.32 -17.45
CA GLN A 36 -5.21 3.95 -17.93
C GLN A 36 -3.97 3.14 -17.54
N PHE A 37 -3.93 2.61 -16.30
CA PHE A 37 -2.86 1.73 -15.86
C PHE A 37 -2.80 0.44 -16.68
N GLU A 38 -3.94 -0.23 -16.89
CA GLU A 38 -4.01 -1.46 -17.69
C GLU A 38 -3.54 -1.23 -19.14
N LYS A 39 -3.94 -0.11 -19.76
CA LYS A 39 -3.44 0.29 -21.09
C LYS A 39 -1.93 0.54 -21.12
N LEU A 40 -1.37 1.11 -20.06
CA LEU A 40 0.09 1.30 -19.95
C LEU A 40 0.80 -0.05 -19.88
N VAL A 41 0.32 -0.96 -19.05
CA VAL A 41 0.89 -2.31 -18.91
C VAL A 41 0.85 -3.05 -20.25
N GLU A 42 -0.27 -3.01 -20.94
CA GLU A 42 -0.41 -3.63 -22.27
C GLU A 42 0.63 -3.08 -23.25
N ARG A 43 0.80 -1.74 -23.32
CA ARG A 43 1.78 -1.11 -24.20
C ARG A 43 3.22 -1.51 -23.86
N VAL A 44 3.55 -1.65 -22.57
CA VAL A 44 4.87 -2.11 -22.13
C VAL A 44 5.11 -3.54 -22.61
N HIS A 45 4.12 -4.43 -22.46
CA HIS A 45 4.24 -5.82 -22.90
C HIS A 45 4.32 -5.95 -24.43
N GLN A 46 3.53 -5.16 -25.19
CA GLN A 46 3.60 -5.12 -26.65
C GLN A 46 4.98 -4.70 -27.16
N ALA A 47 5.70 -3.86 -26.41
CA ALA A 47 7.07 -3.45 -26.71
C ALA A 47 8.13 -4.50 -26.27
N GLY A 48 7.71 -5.65 -25.74
CA GLY A 48 8.60 -6.68 -25.19
C GLY A 48 9.16 -6.35 -23.81
N GLY A 49 8.65 -5.31 -23.15
CA GLY A 49 9.04 -4.89 -21.81
C GLY A 49 8.37 -5.70 -20.70
N LYS A 50 8.80 -5.46 -19.46
CA LYS A 50 8.23 -6.05 -18.25
C LYS A 50 7.85 -4.96 -17.25
N VAL A 51 6.78 -5.19 -16.51
CA VAL A 51 6.30 -4.34 -15.43
C VAL A 51 6.72 -4.94 -14.10
N ILE A 52 7.34 -4.12 -13.25
CA ILE A 52 7.69 -4.45 -11.88
C ILE A 52 6.86 -3.56 -10.96
N VAL A 53 6.16 -4.17 -10.00
CA VAL A 53 5.41 -3.45 -8.97
C VAL A 53 6.13 -3.61 -7.63
N ASP A 54 6.22 -2.50 -6.90
CA ASP A 54 6.76 -2.49 -5.54
C ASP A 54 5.64 -2.78 -4.54
N PHE A 55 5.77 -3.87 -3.80
CA PHE A 55 4.86 -4.26 -2.75
C PHE A 55 5.48 -3.93 -1.39
N VAL A 56 4.78 -3.10 -0.61
CA VAL A 56 5.21 -2.63 0.70
C VAL A 56 4.32 -3.27 1.79
N PRO A 57 4.69 -4.46 2.32
CA PRO A 57 3.86 -5.16 3.32
C PRO A 57 4.09 -4.73 4.77
N ASN A 58 5.10 -3.89 5.03
CA ASN A 58 5.61 -3.59 6.38
C ASN A 58 4.76 -2.60 7.15
N HIS A 59 4.13 -1.66 6.45
CA HIS A 59 3.43 -0.55 7.05
C HIS A 59 2.38 0.02 6.09
N THR A 60 1.50 0.85 6.64
CA THR A 60 0.61 1.70 5.87
C THR A 60 0.87 3.16 6.20
N GLY A 61 0.45 4.08 5.33
CA GLY A 61 0.38 5.50 5.66
C GLY A 61 -0.66 5.80 6.74
N LEU A 62 -0.53 6.97 7.40
CA LEU A 62 -1.38 7.41 8.52
C LEU A 62 -2.88 7.52 8.20
N VAL A 63 -3.26 7.63 6.92
CA VAL A 63 -4.65 7.75 6.49
C VAL A 63 -5.22 6.45 5.91
N CYS A 64 -4.53 5.33 6.09
CA CYS A 64 -5.07 4.05 5.66
C CYS A 64 -6.35 3.71 6.44
N PRO A 65 -7.48 3.42 5.78
CA PRO A 65 -8.74 3.10 6.45
C PRO A 65 -8.63 1.90 7.40
N TRP A 66 -7.70 0.98 7.13
CA TRP A 66 -7.41 -0.16 8.01
C TRP A 66 -7.05 0.26 9.43
N ILE A 67 -6.50 1.47 9.66
CA ILE A 67 -6.18 1.96 11.01
C ILE A 67 -7.45 2.02 11.88
N SER A 68 -8.56 2.53 11.33
CA SER A 68 -9.83 2.61 12.04
C SER A 68 -10.66 1.33 11.92
N GLU A 69 -10.64 0.68 10.76
CA GLU A 69 -11.47 -0.49 10.45
C GLU A 69 -10.92 -1.79 11.04
N HIS A 70 -9.59 -1.92 11.08
CA HIS A 70 -8.85 -3.12 11.44
C HIS A 70 -7.64 -2.80 12.33
N PRO A 71 -7.84 -2.19 13.53
CA PRO A 71 -6.74 -1.81 14.40
C PRO A 71 -5.91 -3.01 14.89
N ASN A 72 -6.44 -4.24 14.79
CA ASN A 72 -5.73 -5.49 15.07
C ASN A 72 -4.65 -5.85 14.04
N TYR A 73 -4.61 -5.17 12.89
CA TYR A 73 -3.55 -5.36 11.90
C TYR A 73 -2.23 -4.70 12.28
N TYR A 74 -2.18 -3.92 13.35
CA TYR A 74 -1.05 -3.06 13.67
C TYR A 74 -0.43 -3.40 15.03
N HIS A 75 0.87 -3.17 15.15
CA HIS A 75 1.52 -3.20 16.44
C HIS A 75 1.11 -2.00 17.31
N ARG A 76 0.98 -2.25 18.62
CA ARG A 76 0.85 -1.18 19.63
C ARG A 76 2.22 -0.64 20.00
N ASP A 77 2.29 0.65 20.31
CA ASP A 77 3.51 1.24 20.86
C ASP A 77 3.77 0.65 22.25
N PRO A 78 4.92 -0.03 22.48
CA PRO A 78 5.24 -0.63 23.77
C PRO A 78 5.41 0.41 24.89
N ASN A 79 5.73 1.66 24.56
CA ASN A 79 5.88 2.76 25.51
C ASN A 79 4.57 3.54 25.70
N SER A 80 3.60 3.37 24.80
CA SER A 80 2.32 4.05 24.84
C SER A 80 1.21 3.12 24.34
N PRO A 81 0.75 2.16 25.16
CA PRO A 81 -0.10 1.04 24.71
C PRO A 81 -1.44 1.44 24.08
N ASN A 82 -1.87 2.69 24.27
CA ASN A 82 -3.09 3.24 23.65
C ASN A 82 -2.85 3.75 22.22
N HIS A 83 -1.61 3.81 21.75
CA HIS A 83 -1.22 4.28 20.42
C HIS A 83 -0.70 3.12 19.56
N LEU A 84 -0.84 3.26 18.24
CA LEU A 84 -0.21 2.36 17.29
C LEU A 84 1.27 2.73 17.12
N LEU A 85 2.10 1.75 16.79
CA LEU A 85 3.52 1.94 16.57
C LEU A 85 3.77 2.64 15.22
N CYS A 86 4.15 3.91 15.27
CA CYS A 86 4.64 4.63 14.09
C CYS A 86 6.16 4.40 13.91
N GLU A 87 6.60 4.26 12.66
CA GLU A 87 8.02 4.04 12.31
C GLU A 87 8.59 5.18 11.43
N PHE A 88 9.92 5.16 11.24
CA PHE A 88 10.67 6.08 10.39
C PHE A 88 10.47 7.56 10.80
N SER A 89 10.06 8.41 9.86
CA SER A 89 9.72 9.82 10.06
C SER A 89 8.41 10.02 10.83
N GLY A 90 7.73 8.95 11.23
CA GLY A 90 6.43 8.99 11.90
C GLY A 90 5.24 9.08 10.95
N ASP A 91 5.46 8.88 9.65
CA ASP A 91 4.47 8.98 8.58
C ASP A 91 3.84 7.64 8.19
N VAL A 92 4.26 6.54 8.82
CA VAL A 92 3.74 5.19 8.58
C VAL A 92 3.54 4.40 9.87
N VAL A 93 2.58 3.47 9.84
CA VAL A 93 2.17 2.65 10.99
C VAL A 93 2.52 1.18 10.75
N LYS A 94 3.20 0.54 11.70
CA LYS A 94 3.71 -0.83 11.60
C LYS A 94 2.60 -1.87 11.56
N LEU A 95 2.61 -2.72 10.53
CA LEU A 95 1.73 -3.88 10.43
C LEU A 95 2.26 -5.08 11.24
N ASP A 96 1.35 -5.84 11.86
CA ASP A 96 1.63 -7.08 12.60
C ASP A 96 1.52 -8.32 11.69
N TYR A 97 2.68 -8.88 11.35
CA TYR A 97 2.80 -9.99 10.42
C TYR A 97 2.30 -11.32 10.97
N ILE A 98 2.15 -11.44 12.28
CA ILE A 98 1.69 -12.67 12.93
C ILE A 98 0.16 -12.77 12.80
N ASN A 99 -0.54 -11.66 12.53
CA ASN A 99 -1.98 -11.64 12.34
C ASN A 99 -2.39 -12.44 11.08
N PRO A 100 -3.16 -13.54 11.22
CA PRO A 100 -3.55 -14.38 10.09
C PRO A 100 -4.57 -13.70 9.15
N GLU A 101 -5.39 -12.78 9.64
CA GLU A 101 -6.32 -12.00 8.81
C GLU A 101 -5.55 -11.05 7.89
N LEU A 102 -4.49 -10.41 8.42
CA LEU A 102 -3.61 -9.58 7.62
C LEU A 102 -2.86 -10.40 6.55
N ALA A 103 -2.42 -11.62 6.88
CA ALA A 103 -1.76 -12.50 5.92
C ALA A 103 -2.65 -12.78 4.70
N GLU A 104 -3.94 -13.09 4.92
CA GLU A 104 -4.93 -13.29 3.86
C GLU A 104 -5.15 -12.02 3.01
N VAL A 105 -5.25 -10.85 3.66
CA VAL A 105 -5.40 -9.58 2.94
C VAL A 105 -4.20 -9.28 2.05
N ARG A 106 -2.97 -9.52 2.54
CA ARG A 106 -1.73 -9.34 1.78
C ARG A 106 -1.63 -10.30 0.60
N TRP A 107 -2.09 -11.55 0.77
CA TRP A 107 -2.17 -12.49 -0.34
C TRP A 107 -3.05 -11.95 -1.47
N LYS A 108 -4.24 -11.44 -1.13
CA LYS A 108 -5.15 -10.81 -2.11
C LYS A 108 -4.58 -9.54 -2.75
N VAL A 109 -3.68 -8.83 -2.08
CA VAL A 109 -2.97 -7.70 -2.69
C VAL A 109 -1.98 -8.20 -3.74
N LEU A 110 -1.25 -9.28 -3.46
CA LEU A 110 -0.35 -9.90 -4.44
C LEU A 110 -1.11 -10.42 -5.66
N GLU A 111 -2.25 -11.09 -5.45
CA GLU A 111 -3.15 -11.51 -6.54
C GLU A 111 -3.57 -10.31 -7.40
N ASN A 112 -4.03 -9.22 -6.77
CA ASN A 112 -4.40 -8.00 -7.50
C ASN A 112 -3.22 -7.40 -8.30
N ILE A 113 -1.99 -7.43 -7.76
CA ILE A 113 -0.80 -6.95 -8.48
C ILE A 113 -0.54 -7.80 -9.73
N VAL A 114 -0.71 -9.13 -9.63
CA VAL A 114 -0.57 -10.05 -10.76
C VAL A 114 -1.69 -9.83 -11.78
N ASP A 115 -2.93 -9.67 -11.33
CA ASP A 115 -4.10 -9.41 -12.18
C ASP A 115 -3.98 -8.09 -12.96
N LEU A 116 -3.27 -7.11 -12.40
CA LEU A 116 -2.93 -5.86 -13.07
C LEU A 116 -1.81 -6.02 -14.14
N GLY A 117 -1.31 -7.24 -14.34
CA GLY A 117 -0.32 -7.57 -15.37
C GLY A 117 1.13 -7.35 -14.97
N ALA A 118 1.43 -7.22 -13.68
CA ALA A 118 2.82 -7.18 -13.21
C ALA A 118 3.55 -8.50 -13.53
N ASN A 119 4.79 -8.40 -14.00
CA ASN A 119 5.62 -9.58 -14.29
C ASN A 119 6.54 -9.95 -13.12
N VAL A 120 6.87 -8.96 -12.28
CA VAL A 120 7.74 -9.11 -11.11
C VAL A 120 7.15 -8.30 -9.96
N VAL A 121 7.19 -8.86 -8.76
CA VAL A 121 6.87 -8.14 -7.53
C VAL A 121 8.18 -7.93 -6.77
N ARG A 122 8.57 -6.67 -6.56
CA ARG A 122 9.64 -6.31 -5.63
C ARG A 122 9.01 -6.17 -4.26
N VAL A 123 9.52 -6.90 -3.27
CA VAL A 123 8.99 -6.84 -1.90
C VAL A 123 9.89 -5.94 -1.06
N ASP A 124 9.34 -4.83 -0.59
CA ASP A 124 10.04 -3.91 0.31
C ASP A 124 10.22 -4.54 1.70
N MET A 125 11.42 -4.37 2.28
CA MET A 125 11.73 -4.75 3.66
C MET A 125 11.27 -6.17 4.03
N ALA A 126 11.60 -7.17 3.20
CA ALA A 126 11.12 -8.55 3.34
C ALA A 126 11.75 -9.38 4.49
N HIS A 127 12.42 -8.73 5.46
CA HIS A 127 13.17 -9.40 6.52
C HIS A 127 12.36 -9.60 7.81
#